data_AF-A0A140INE0-F1
#
_entry.id   AF-A0A140INE0-F1
#
_cell.length_a   1.000
_cell.length_b   1.000
_cell.length_c   1.000
_cell.angle_alpha   90.00
_cell.angle_beta   90.00
_cell.angle_gamma   90.00
#
_symmetry.space_group_name_H-M   'P 1'
#
loop_
_entity.id
_entity.type
_entity.pdbx_description
1 polymer ?
#
loop_
_entity_poly.entity_id
_entity_poly.type
_entity_poly.pdbx_seq_one_letter_code
_entity_poly.pdbx_strand_id
1 'polypeptide(L)'
;CDGDMESGSLRCDANVSVRPRGSDAFGTRCEIKNLNSIRCIIQAIDYEIQRQIEILESGGRVNQDTLLFDVALRETKVMRNKEDASDYRYFPEPDLLPVEISQDRIDSIKLSLPELPDQKKLRYIRELGINEYDADVIISDKAIADYFEELIKKHDLKLAITWLTVELFGRLNKASIDITNSPIKANA
;
A
#
# COMPACT_ATOMS: atom_id res chain seq x y z
N CYS A 1 1.23 4.13 13.28
CA CYS A 1 1.04 2.80 12.68
C CYS A 1 2.27 2.53 11.84
N ASP A 2 2.89 1.36 11.99
CA ASP A 2 4.04 0.90 11.20
C ASP A 2 3.64 0.37 9.81
N GLY A 3 2.34 0.18 9.55
CA GLY A 3 1.82 -0.16 8.22
C GLY A 3 2.15 -1.59 7.77
N ASP A 4 2.61 -2.42 8.70
CA ASP A 4 2.98 -3.80 8.44
C ASP A 4 1.76 -4.73 8.46
N MET A 5 1.59 -5.49 7.38
CA MET A 5 0.50 -6.46 7.26
C MET A 5 0.78 -7.74 8.04
N GLU A 6 2.04 -8.12 8.25
CA GLU A 6 2.40 -9.37 8.94
C GLU A 6 2.06 -9.30 10.44
N SER A 7 2.33 -8.14 11.07
CA SER A 7 1.88 -7.84 12.43
C SER A 7 0.39 -7.48 12.54
N GLY A 8 -0.30 -7.33 11.41
CA GLY A 8 -1.73 -7.03 11.34
C GLY A 8 -2.10 -5.57 11.65
N SER A 9 -1.13 -4.65 11.62
CA SER A 9 -1.33 -3.22 11.80
C SER A 9 -1.91 -2.54 10.55
N LEU A 10 -1.75 -3.17 9.38
CA LEU A 10 -2.46 -2.88 8.15
C LEU A 10 -3.34 -4.07 7.73
N ARG A 11 -4.61 -3.80 7.40
CA ARG A 11 -5.56 -4.80 6.90
C ARG A 11 -6.22 -4.31 5.63
N CYS A 12 -6.54 -5.24 4.73
CA CYS A 12 -7.16 -4.95 3.45
C CYS A 12 -8.19 -6.02 3.09
N ASP A 13 -9.38 -5.58 2.69
CA ASP A 13 -10.38 -6.40 2.02
C ASP A 13 -10.49 -5.92 0.56
N ALA A 14 -10.44 -6.83 -0.41
CA ALA A 14 -10.47 -6.50 -1.83
C ALA A 14 -11.88 -6.65 -2.41
N ASN A 15 -12.36 -5.64 -3.13
CA ASN A 15 -13.67 -5.65 -3.78
C ASN A 15 -13.49 -5.70 -5.29
N VAL A 16 -13.90 -6.79 -5.93
CA VAL A 16 -13.60 -7.08 -7.34
C VAL A 16 -14.88 -7.32 -8.14
N SER A 17 -14.99 -6.64 -9.28
CA SER A 17 -16.02 -6.87 -10.30
C SER A 17 -15.42 -6.65 -11.68
N VAL A 18 -15.69 -7.53 -12.63
CA VAL A 18 -15.31 -7.34 -14.04
C VAL A 18 -16.48 -6.80 -14.87
N ARG A 19 -16.19 -6.12 -15.98
CA ARG A 19 -17.20 -5.65 -16.94
C ARG A 19 -16.67 -5.66 -18.37
N PRO A 20 -17.56 -5.80 -19.39
CA PRO A 20 -17.16 -5.65 -20.79
C PRO A 20 -16.54 -4.28 -21.06
N ARG A 21 -15.50 -4.25 -21.89
CA ARG A 21 -14.83 -3.00 -22.29
C ARG A 21 -15.83 -2.10 -23.04
N GLY A 22 -15.91 -0.83 -22.62
CA GLY A 22 -16.86 0.15 -23.19
C GLY A 22 -18.24 0.13 -22.55
N SER A 23 -18.50 -0.72 -21.55
CA SER A 23 -19.72 -0.68 -20.75
C SER A 23 -19.60 0.35 -19.62
N ASP A 24 -20.67 1.12 -19.39
CA ASP A 24 -20.80 2.02 -18.25
C ASP A 24 -21.39 1.31 -17.00
N ALA A 25 -22.00 0.13 -17.18
CA ALA A 25 -22.56 -0.64 -16.08
C ALA A 25 -21.46 -1.34 -15.27
N PHE A 26 -21.59 -1.31 -13.94
CA PHE A 26 -20.75 -2.10 -13.04
C PHE A 26 -21.20 -3.57 -13.02
N GLY A 27 -20.23 -4.49 -12.94
CA GLY A 27 -20.50 -5.91 -12.77
C GLY A 27 -20.90 -6.28 -11.34
N THR A 28 -21.27 -7.54 -11.12
CA THR A 28 -21.52 -8.05 -9.76
C THR A 28 -20.21 -8.09 -8.98
N ARG A 29 -20.22 -7.52 -7.77
CA ARG A 29 -19.04 -7.41 -6.90
C ARG A 29 -18.89 -8.62 -5.99
N CYS A 30 -17.71 -9.22 -5.98
CA CYS A 30 -17.26 -10.13 -4.92
C CYS A 30 -16.34 -9.39 -3.94
N GLU A 31 -16.41 -9.74 -2.65
CA GLU A 31 -15.57 -9.18 -1.60
C GLU A 31 -14.64 -10.28 -1.06
N ILE A 32 -13.33 -10.13 -1.24
CA ILE A 32 -12.31 -11.06 -0.72
C ILE A 32 -11.80 -10.51 0.61
N LYS A 33 -11.95 -11.30 1.68
CA LYS A 33 -11.55 -10.91 3.03
C LYS A 33 -10.26 -11.57 3.49
N ASN A 34 -9.66 -10.97 4.53
CA ASN A 34 -8.54 -11.54 5.29
C ASN A 34 -7.27 -11.74 4.43
N LEU A 35 -6.91 -10.71 3.66
CA LEU A 35 -5.68 -10.70 2.86
C LEU A 35 -4.53 -10.18 3.73
N ASN A 36 -3.57 -11.07 4.03
CA ASN A 36 -2.52 -10.81 5.04
C ASN A 36 -1.18 -10.33 4.47
N SER A 37 -1.07 -10.14 3.16
CA SER A 37 0.12 -9.57 2.54
C SER A 37 -0.22 -8.95 1.19
N ILE A 38 0.60 -8.01 0.74
CA ILE A 38 0.48 -7.39 -0.59
C ILE A 38 0.49 -8.46 -1.70
N ARG A 39 1.35 -9.47 -1.56
CA ARG A 39 1.40 -10.60 -2.49
C ARG A 39 0.08 -11.38 -2.53
N CYS A 40 -0.53 -11.64 -1.38
CA CYS A 40 -1.83 -12.31 -1.31
C CYS A 40 -2.93 -11.45 -1.94
N ILE A 41 -2.89 -10.12 -1.74
CA ILE A 41 -3.84 -9.20 -2.37
C ILE A 41 -3.78 -9.31 -3.90
N ILE A 42 -2.58 -9.20 -4.48
CA ILE A 42 -2.39 -9.27 -5.93
C ILE A 42 -2.89 -10.61 -6.47
N GLN A 43 -2.45 -11.73 -5.88
CA GLN A 43 -2.85 -13.06 -6.32
C GLN A 43 -4.35 -13.31 -6.22
N ALA A 44 -4.99 -12.84 -5.14
CA ALA A 44 -6.42 -13.00 -4.94
C ALA A 44 -7.24 -12.20 -5.96
N ILE A 45 -6.82 -10.96 -6.25
CA ILE A 45 -7.46 -10.11 -7.26
C ILE A 45 -7.31 -10.73 -8.65
N ASP A 46 -6.09 -11.15 -9.02
CA ASP A 46 -5.82 -11.76 -10.33
C ASP A 46 -6.65 -13.03 -10.54
N TYR A 47 -6.71 -13.90 -9.53
CA TYR A 47 -7.52 -15.12 -9.57
C TYR A 47 -9.01 -14.79 -9.74
N GLU A 48 -9.55 -13.87 -8.93
CA GLU A 48 -10.98 -13.54 -8.96
C GLU A 48 -11.38 -12.85 -10.26
N ILE A 49 -10.50 -12.04 -10.86
CA ILE A 49 -10.72 -11.48 -12.20
C ILE A 49 -10.91 -12.60 -13.23
N GLN A 50 -9.99 -13.57 -13.27
CA GLN A 50 -10.07 -14.68 -14.23
C GLN A 50 -11.32 -15.54 -13.98
N ARG A 51 -11.60 -15.89 -12.72
CA ARG A 51 -12.79 -16.66 -12.34
C ARG A 51 -14.07 -15.98 -12.81
N GLN A 52 -14.23 -14.67 -12.59
CA GLN A 52 -15.43 -13.96 -13.02
C GLN A 52 -15.55 -13.92 -14.54
N ILE A 53 -14.44 -13.72 -15.26
CA ILE A 53 -14.44 -13.74 -16.74
C ILE A 53 -14.89 -15.11 -17.25
N GLU A 54 -14.32 -16.20 -16.76
CA GLU A 54 -14.67 -17.57 -17.16
C GLU A 54 -16.16 -17.89 -16.92
N ILE A 55 -16.71 -17.47 -15.77
CA ILE A 55 -18.13 -17.64 -15.46
C ILE A 55 -19.02 -16.86 -16.45
N LEU A 56 -18.64 -15.63 -16.79
CA LEU A 56 -19.43 -14.79 -17.69
C LEU A 56 -19.34 -15.26 -19.15
N GLU A 57 -18.15 -15.67 -19.61
CA GLU A 57 -17.93 -16.16 -20.98
C GLU A 57 -18.59 -17.52 -21.23
N SER A 58 -18.73 -18.36 -20.19
CA SER A 58 -19.50 -19.60 -20.25
C SER A 58 -21.03 -19.41 -20.19
N GLY A 59 -21.50 -18.14 -20.16
CA GLY A 59 -22.92 -17.81 -20.09
C GLY A 59 -23.53 -17.93 -18.68
N GLY A 60 -22.70 -18.12 -17.66
CA GLY A 60 -23.08 -18.12 -16.26
C GLY A 60 -23.34 -16.72 -15.70
N ARG A 61 -23.53 -16.65 -14.38
CA ARG A 61 -23.74 -15.41 -13.64
C ARG A 61 -22.87 -15.40 -12.38
N VAL A 62 -22.27 -14.25 -12.09
CA VAL A 62 -21.52 -14.02 -10.86
C VAL A 62 -22.51 -13.58 -9.77
N ASN A 63 -22.44 -14.24 -8.62
CA ASN A 63 -23.21 -13.89 -7.42
C ASN A 63 -22.44 -12.91 -6.53
N GLN A 64 -23.15 -12.17 -5.69
CA GLN A 64 -22.53 -11.26 -4.74
C GLN A 64 -22.01 -12.02 -3.52
N ASP A 65 -20.78 -12.53 -3.60
CA ASP A 65 -20.24 -13.42 -2.57
C ASP A 65 -19.18 -12.72 -1.71
N THR A 66 -19.10 -13.16 -0.45
CA THR A 66 -17.93 -12.91 0.41
C THR A 66 -17.01 -14.12 0.32
N LEU A 67 -15.78 -13.89 -0.11
CA LEU A 67 -14.78 -14.89 -0.41
C LEU A 67 -13.64 -14.84 0.61
N LEU A 68 -12.98 -15.97 0.82
CA LEU A 68 -11.66 -16.07 1.44
C LEU A 68 -10.65 -16.51 0.40
N PHE A 69 -9.39 -16.09 0.55
CA PHE A 69 -8.31 -16.55 -0.31
C PHE A 69 -7.51 -17.67 0.37
N ASP A 70 -7.49 -18.85 -0.25
CA ASP A 70 -6.65 -19.97 0.17
C ASP A 70 -5.27 -19.81 -0.45
N VAL A 71 -4.28 -19.43 0.37
CA VAL A 71 -2.90 -19.18 -0.09
C VAL A 71 -2.21 -20.45 -0.60
N ALA A 72 -2.58 -21.62 -0.06
CA ALA A 72 -1.95 -22.89 -0.43
C ALA A 72 -2.43 -23.35 -1.81
N LEU A 73 -3.73 -23.23 -2.08
CA LEU A 73 -4.32 -23.57 -3.37
C LEU A 73 -4.24 -22.43 -4.39
N ARG A 74 -4.05 -21.19 -3.92
CA ARG A 74 -4.14 -19.94 -4.69
C ARG A 74 -5.50 -19.74 -5.35
N GLU A 75 -6.56 -20.02 -4.60
CA GLU A 75 -7.94 -19.96 -5.07
C GLU A 75 -8.82 -19.20 -4.08
N THR A 76 -9.86 -18.54 -4.60
CA THR A 76 -10.91 -17.96 -3.75
C THR A 76 -11.97 -18.99 -3.42
N LYS A 77 -12.35 -19.10 -2.15
CA LYS A 77 -13.43 -19.95 -1.67
C LYS A 77 -14.58 -19.10 -1.14
N VAL A 78 -15.80 -19.51 -1.46
CA VAL A 78 -17.01 -18.86 -0.96
C VAL A 78 -17.13 -19.09 0.55
N MET A 79 -17.22 -18.02 1.31
CA MET A 79 -17.47 -18.05 2.75
C MET A 79 -18.95 -17.84 3.07
N ARG A 80 -19.56 -16.82 2.46
CA ARG A 80 -20.96 -16.47 2.66
C ARG A 80 -21.52 -15.86 1.39
N ASN A 81 -22.68 -16.34 0.95
CA ASN A 81 -23.48 -15.69 -0.08
C ASN A 81 -24.18 -14.47 0.56
N LYS A 82 -24.06 -13.28 -0.02
CA LYS A 82 -24.88 -12.14 0.42
C LYS A 82 -26.25 -12.27 -0.24
N GLU A 83 -27.12 -13.08 0.36
CA GLU A 83 -28.53 -13.15 -0.08
C GLU A 83 -29.28 -11.86 0.29
N ASP A 84 -28.86 -11.16 1.36
CA ASP A 84 -29.38 -9.84 1.75
C ASP A 84 -28.27 -8.89 2.26
N ALA A 85 -28.41 -7.60 1.98
CA ALA A 85 -27.58 -6.55 2.58
C ALA A 85 -27.85 -6.50 4.10
N SER A 86 -26.81 -6.55 4.92
CA SER A 86 -26.96 -6.47 6.37
C SER A 86 -27.45 -5.08 6.78
N ASP A 87 -28.61 -5.00 7.41
CA ASP A 87 -29.11 -3.75 7.98
C ASP A 87 -28.35 -3.42 9.28
N TYR A 88 -27.37 -2.54 9.15
CA TYR A 88 -26.54 -2.07 10.26
C TYR A 88 -27.27 -1.09 11.18
N ARG A 89 -28.47 -0.62 10.79
CA ARG A 89 -29.30 0.33 11.58
C ARG A 89 -28.47 1.51 12.10
N TYR A 90 -27.70 2.15 11.22
CA TYR A 90 -26.88 3.30 11.57
C TYR A 90 -27.74 4.41 12.21
N PHE A 91 -27.34 4.88 13.38
CA PHE A 91 -27.88 6.06 14.04
C PHE A 91 -26.74 6.83 14.72
N PRO A 92 -26.86 8.15 14.93
CA PRO A 92 -25.86 8.92 15.67
C PRO A 92 -25.68 8.34 17.07
N GLU A 93 -24.44 8.12 17.47
CA GLU A 93 -24.11 7.64 18.82
C GLU A 93 -24.59 8.67 19.87
N PRO A 94 -25.62 8.35 20.69
CA PRO A 94 -26.22 9.31 21.62
C PRO A 94 -25.27 9.75 22.73
N ASP A 95 -24.29 8.91 23.08
CA ASP A 95 -23.34 9.20 24.15
C ASP A 95 -22.18 10.09 23.69
N LEU A 96 -22.00 10.26 22.37
CA LEU A 96 -20.93 11.07 21.80
C LEU A 96 -21.50 12.32 21.11
N LEU A 97 -21.18 13.48 21.65
CA LEU A 97 -21.41 14.74 20.95
C LEU A 97 -20.62 14.77 19.63
N PRO A 98 -21.12 15.48 18.60
CA PRO A 98 -20.37 15.69 17.38
C PRO A 98 -18.97 16.26 17.64
N VAL A 99 -17.96 15.69 17.00
CA VAL A 99 -16.59 16.20 17.10
C VAL A 99 -16.43 17.40 16.19
N GLU A 100 -16.35 18.59 16.78
CA GLU A 100 -16.04 19.83 16.06
C GLU A 100 -14.53 20.03 15.97
N ILE A 101 -14.01 20.19 14.74
CA ILE A 101 -12.59 20.45 14.48
C ILE A 101 -12.47 21.87 13.92
N SER A 102 -11.82 22.76 14.67
CA SER A 102 -11.63 24.15 14.24
C SER A 102 -10.68 24.27 13.05
N GLN A 103 -10.87 25.30 12.24
CA GLN A 103 -9.98 25.60 11.11
C GLN A 103 -8.53 25.84 11.59
N ASP A 104 -8.35 26.57 12.70
CA ASP A 104 -7.02 26.81 13.29
C ASP A 104 -6.27 25.50 13.60
N ARG A 105 -6.98 24.46 14.07
CA ARG A 105 -6.38 23.15 14.33
C ARG A 105 -5.98 22.47 13.04
N ILE A 106 -6.82 22.50 12.00
CA ILE A 106 -6.50 21.96 10.67
C ILE A 106 -5.26 22.64 10.10
N ASP A 107 -5.20 23.96 10.17
CA ASP A 107 -4.08 24.75 9.65
C ASP A 107 -2.79 24.46 10.41
N SER A 108 -2.86 24.31 11.74
CA SER A 108 -1.71 23.90 12.57
C SER A 108 -1.17 22.52 12.19
N ILE A 109 -2.05 21.55 11.94
CA ILE A 109 -1.65 20.19 11.52
C ILE A 109 -1.02 20.24 10.14
N LYS A 110 -1.63 20.97 9.21
CA LYS A 110 -1.14 21.14 7.84
C LYS A 110 0.26 21.75 7.82
N LEU A 111 0.53 22.73 8.67
CA LEU A 111 1.86 23.34 8.84
C LEU A 111 2.89 22.38 9.46
N SER A 112 2.44 21.40 10.25
CA SER A 112 3.31 20.39 10.89
C SER A 112 3.59 19.16 10.02
N LEU A 113 2.92 19.02 8.87
CA LEU A 113 3.11 17.86 8.01
C LEU A 113 4.54 17.83 7.45
N PRO A 114 5.24 16.69 7.54
CA PRO A 114 6.51 16.51 6.85
C PRO A 114 6.30 16.46 5.33
N GLU A 115 7.39 16.62 4.59
CA GLU A 115 7.39 16.37 3.15
C GLU A 115 6.92 14.93 2.85
N LEU A 116 5.91 14.78 2.01
CA LEU A 116 5.35 13.48 1.64
C LEU A 116 6.27 12.77 0.63
N PRO A 117 6.22 11.41 0.53
CA PRO A 117 7.09 10.66 -0.37
C PRO A 117 7.06 11.15 -1.82
N ASP A 118 5.88 11.41 -2.39
CA ASP A 118 5.74 11.90 -3.77
C ASP A 118 6.36 13.29 -3.97
N GLN A 119 6.20 14.16 -2.98
CA GLN A 119 6.80 15.51 -3.01
C GLN A 119 8.33 15.40 -2.97
N LYS A 120 8.84 14.54 -2.08
CA LYS A 120 10.27 14.26 -1.93
C LYS A 120 10.87 13.65 -3.21
N LYS A 121 10.19 12.67 -3.83
CA LYS A 121 10.58 12.10 -5.13
C LYS A 121 10.70 13.18 -6.20
N LEU A 122 9.68 14.03 -6.33
CA LEU A 122 9.70 15.13 -7.31
C LEU A 122 10.84 16.11 -7.04
N ARG A 123 11.11 16.43 -5.77
CA ARG A 123 12.23 17.29 -5.38
C ARG A 123 13.58 16.67 -5.76
N TYR A 124 13.79 15.40 -5.46
CA TYR A 124 15.01 14.67 -5.81
C TYR A 124 15.27 14.65 -7.32
N ILE A 125 14.23 14.44 -8.12
CA ILE A 125 14.37 14.46 -9.58
C ILE A 125 14.68 15.86 -10.09
N ARG A 126 13.93 16.88 -9.64
CA ARG A 126 14.00 18.24 -10.18
C ARG A 126 15.21 19.04 -9.69
N GLU A 127 15.51 18.95 -8.40
CA GLU A 127 16.54 19.77 -7.75
C GLU A 127 17.91 19.07 -7.70
N LEU A 128 17.91 17.75 -7.52
CA LEU A 128 19.14 16.96 -7.42
C LEU A 128 19.50 16.25 -8.74
N GLY A 129 18.61 16.19 -9.72
CA GLY A 129 18.87 15.53 -11.00
C GLY A 129 18.97 14.00 -10.89
N ILE A 130 18.38 13.42 -9.84
CA ILE A 130 18.33 11.97 -9.64
C ILE A 130 17.37 11.36 -10.66
N ASN A 131 17.71 10.22 -11.25
CA ASN A 131 16.79 9.52 -12.13
C ASN A 131 15.60 8.95 -11.34
N GLU A 132 14.49 8.67 -12.02
CA GLU A 132 13.26 8.24 -11.37
C GLU A 132 13.42 6.95 -10.55
N TYR A 133 14.18 5.99 -11.08
CA TYR A 133 14.39 4.70 -10.44
C TYR A 133 15.14 4.82 -9.10
N ASP A 134 16.26 5.55 -9.08
CA ASP A 134 17.02 5.77 -7.85
C ASP A 134 16.21 6.58 -6.83
N ALA A 135 15.42 7.55 -7.29
CA ALA A 135 14.53 8.30 -6.42
C ALA A 135 13.47 7.40 -5.76
N ASP A 136 12.82 6.51 -6.52
CA ASP A 136 11.86 5.53 -6.00
C ASP A 136 12.47 4.60 -4.94
N VAL A 137 13.70 4.13 -5.18
CA VAL A 137 14.41 3.29 -4.22
C VAL A 137 14.71 4.07 -2.94
N ILE A 138 15.20 5.31 -3.04
CA ILE A 138 15.57 6.11 -1.86
C ILE A 138 14.34 6.54 -1.05
N ILE A 139 13.21 6.85 -1.69
CA ILE A 139 11.98 7.28 -0.99
C ILE A 139 11.10 6.11 -0.53
N SER A 140 11.49 4.86 -0.81
CA SER A 140 10.73 3.66 -0.45
C SER A 140 10.48 3.51 1.06
N ASP A 141 11.42 4.01 1.86
CA ASP A 141 11.30 4.07 3.32
C ASP A 141 11.82 5.41 3.84
N LYS A 142 11.17 5.92 4.90
CA LYS A 142 11.53 7.22 5.49
C LYS A 142 12.95 7.21 6.05
N ALA A 143 13.36 6.16 6.74
CA ALA A 143 14.70 6.06 7.33
C ALA A 143 15.78 6.01 6.25
N ILE A 144 15.51 5.38 5.11
CA ILE A 144 16.38 5.42 3.93
C ILE A 144 16.50 6.86 3.40
N ALA A 145 15.38 7.54 3.20
CA ALA A 145 15.37 8.90 2.69
C ALA A 145 16.12 9.86 3.61
N ASP A 146 15.93 9.74 4.93
CA ASP A 146 16.63 10.54 5.94
C ASP A 146 18.15 10.22 5.93
N TYR A 147 18.52 8.94 5.81
CA TYR A 147 19.93 8.52 5.70
C TYR A 147 20.59 9.13 4.46
N PHE A 148 19.90 9.09 3.32
CA PHE A 148 20.38 9.68 2.08
C PHE A 148 20.60 11.19 2.18
N GLU A 149 19.64 11.93 2.76
CA GLU A 149 19.76 13.37 2.93
C GLU A 149 20.92 13.77 3.85
N GLU A 150 21.21 12.98 4.88
CA GLU A 150 22.42 13.19 5.70
C GLU A 150 23.71 12.88 4.93
N LEU A 151 23.71 11.84 4.10
CA LEU A 151 24.87 11.40 3.33
C LEU A 151 25.29 12.46 2.29
N ILE A 152 24.34 13.02 1.55
CA ILE A 152 24.62 14.01 0.48
C ILE A 152 25.07 15.38 1.00
N LYS A 153 24.97 15.65 2.31
CA LYS A 153 25.50 16.89 2.91
C LYS A 153 27.02 16.98 2.85
N LYS A 154 27.71 15.83 2.84
CA LYS A 154 29.18 15.74 2.91
C LYS A 154 29.83 15.09 1.70
N HIS A 155 29.07 14.36 0.90
CA HIS A 155 29.58 13.48 -0.13
C HIS A 155 29.00 13.82 -1.50
N ASP A 156 29.71 13.45 -2.57
CA ASP A 156 29.23 13.62 -3.94
C ASP A 156 27.93 12.84 -4.17
N LEU A 157 26.96 13.47 -4.83
CA LEU A 157 25.62 12.95 -5.02
C LEU A 157 25.61 11.59 -5.75
N LYS A 158 26.36 11.47 -6.85
CA LYS A 158 26.36 10.26 -7.68
C LYS A 158 27.02 9.10 -6.95
N LEU A 159 28.11 9.39 -6.25
CA LEU A 159 28.79 8.40 -5.41
C LEU A 159 27.90 7.95 -4.25
N ALA A 160 27.23 8.89 -3.58
CA ALA A 160 26.31 8.63 -2.47
C ALA A 160 25.16 7.70 -2.88
N ILE A 161 24.53 7.97 -4.04
CA ILE A 161 23.45 7.11 -4.59
C ILE A 161 23.98 5.70 -4.81
N THR A 162 25.09 5.56 -5.54
CA THR A 162 25.65 4.24 -5.89
C THR A 162 26.02 3.44 -4.64
N TRP A 163 26.66 4.09 -3.66
CA TRP A 163 27.04 3.44 -2.41
C TRP A 163 25.83 3.04 -1.57
N LEU A 164 24.81 3.88 -1.50
CA LEU A 164 23.61 3.59 -0.74
C LEU A 164 22.84 2.42 -1.37
N THR A 165 22.49 2.54 -2.66
CA THR A 165 21.56 1.63 -3.33
C THR A 165 22.18 0.28 -3.70
N VAL A 166 23.49 0.24 -3.97
CA VAL A 166 24.19 -0.99 -4.38
C VAL A 166 24.95 -1.62 -3.21
N GLU A 167 25.91 -0.88 -2.63
CA GLU A 167 26.86 -1.46 -1.67
C GLU A 167 26.24 -1.64 -0.28
N LEU A 168 25.68 -0.57 0.30
CA LEU A 168 25.17 -0.61 1.67
C LEU A 168 23.94 -1.52 1.76
N PHE A 169 22.95 -1.34 0.88
CA PHE A 169 21.78 -2.21 0.84
C PHE A 169 22.16 -3.66 0.57
N GLY A 170 23.10 -3.91 -0.35
CA GLY A 170 23.58 -5.27 -0.62
C GLY A 170 24.17 -5.96 0.62
N ARG A 171 24.87 -5.22 1.48
CA ARG A 171 25.45 -5.75 2.73
C ARG A 171 24.41 -5.88 3.84
N LEU A 172 23.55 -4.89 4.02
CA LEU A 172 22.49 -4.89 5.01
C LEU A 172 21.49 -6.03 4.78
N ASN A 173 21.07 -6.24 3.52
CA ASN A 173 20.19 -7.34 3.14
C ASN A 173 20.83 -8.70 3.41
N LYS A 174 22.12 -8.88 3.08
CA LYS A 174 22.86 -10.13 3.39
C LYS A 174 22.96 -10.40 4.89
N ALA A 175 23.06 -9.34 5.70
CA ALA A 175 23.10 -9.44 7.15
C ALA A 175 21.70 -9.46 7.80
N SER A 176 20.62 -9.26 7.03
CA SER A 176 19.26 -9.06 7.53
C SER A 176 19.17 -7.94 8.57
N ILE A 177 19.87 -6.83 8.33
CA ILE A 177 19.90 -5.65 9.21
C ILE A 177 19.17 -4.49 8.52
N ASP A 178 18.26 -3.83 9.24
CA ASP A 178 17.58 -2.62 8.77
C ASP A 178 18.52 -1.39 8.75
N ILE A 179 18.26 -0.42 7.86
CA ILE A 179 19.06 0.82 7.75
C ILE A 179 19.12 1.59 9.07
N THR A 180 18.08 1.56 9.91
CA THR A 180 18.08 2.22 11.23
C THR A 180 19.12 1.60 12.19
N ASN A 181 19.37 0.31 12.02
CA ASN A 181 20.31 -0.49 12.81
C ASN A 181 21.67 -0.65 12.10
N SER A 182 21.89 0.06 10.99
CA SER A 182 23.16 0.03 10.28
C SER A 182 24.32 0.44 11.20
N PRO A 183 25.43 -0.33 11.22
CA PRO A 183 26.65 0.05 11.91
C PRO A 183 27.34 1.24 11.23
N ILE A 184 27.05 1.49 9.95
CA ILE A 184 27.59 2.62 9.19
C ILE A 184 26.57 3.76 9.22
N LYS A 185 26.92 4.85 9.89
CA LYS A 185 26.08 6.06 9.97
C LYS A 185 26.29 6.93 8.74
N ALA A 186 25.25 7.65 8.33
CA ALA A 186 25.27 8.51 7.13
C ALA A 186 26.29 9.65 7.22
N ASN A 187 26.66 10.06 8.43
CA ASN A 187 27.58 11.16 8.69
C ASN A 187 29.05 10.73 8.86
N ALA A 188 29.33 9.42 8.75
CA ALA A 188 30.66 8.83 8.85
C ALA A 188 31.58 9.22 7.68
#